data_AF-A0A9N9J2Q5-F1
#
_entry.id   AF-A0A9N9J2Q5-F1
#
_cell.length_a   1.000
_cell.length_b   1.000
_cell.length_c   1.000
_cell.angle_alpha   90.00
_cell.angle_beta   90.00
_cell.angle_gamma   90.00
#
_symmetry.space_group_name_H-M   'P 1'
#
loop_
_entity.id
_entity.type
_entity.pdbx_description
1 polymer ?
#
loop_
_entity_poly.entity_id
_entity_poly.type
_entity_poly.pdbx_seq_one_letter_code
_entity_poly.pdbx_strand_id
1 'polypeptide(L)'
;YLAGYNGSFSFESGVEYPEDLNYTFMRVFLASFGAWMAPLAYFTAIELDFSRRATILVSLMVLFDMSYLTISRFILLDSMLLFFTFTTVFFLTKFHNQRNSAFSFEWWFWLILTGTSIGCVSSVKWVGLFATALVGLYTIDDLWEKFGDLSMPKIDYIKHWVARILCLILLPASIYVLSFVLHFAILHNSGPGDAQMSSLFQAGLNGNSFSENPIELAYGSKITLKNMGYGGGLLHSHVQTYPKGSEQQQ
;
A
#
# COMPACT_ATOMS: atom_id res chain seq x y z
N TYR A 1 15.48 -8.56 9.34
CA TYR A 1 15.08 -9.63 10.28
C TYR A 1 15.13 -11.03 9.65
N LEU A 2 14.20 -11.44 8.76
CA LEU A 2 14.18 -12.81 8.20
C LEU A 2 15.48 -13.22 7.47
N ALA A 3 16.15 -12.26 6.81
CA ALA A 3 17.43 -12.48 6.15
C ALA A 3 18.65 -12.42 7.10
N GLY A 4 18.45 -12.34 8.42
CA GLY A 4 19.53 -12.08 9.40
C GLY A 4 20.07 -10.66 9.38
N TYR A 5 19.49 -9.78 8.56
CA TYR A 5 19.96 -8.40 8.38
C TYR A 5 19.50 -7.45 9.49
N ASN A 6 20.45 -6.65 10.01
CA ASN A 6 20.30 -5.70 11.12
C ASN A 6 20.13 -4.22 10.69
N GLY A 7 20.17 -3.91 9.40
CA GLY A 7 19.99 -2.53 8.91
C GLY A 7 21.26 -1.68 8.81
N SER A 8 22.45 -2.25 9.01
CA SER A 8 23.72 -1.49 9.05
C SER A 8 24.22 -0.98 7.69
N PHE A 9 23.80 -1.61 6.58
CA PHE A 9 24.25 -1.30 5.23
C PHE A 9 23.27 -0.38 4.48
N SER A 10 23.74 0.77 4.02
CA SER A 10 22.98 1.65 3.12
C SER A 10 23.03 1.11 1.69
N PHE A 11 21.87 0.94 1.06
CA PHE A 11 21.78 0.49 -0.32
C PHE A 11 22.07 1.65 -1.29
N GLU A 12 23.34 1.88 -1.58
CA GLU A 12 23.78 2.84 -2.59
C GLU A 12 23.87 2.23 -4.00
N SER A 13 23.69 3.05 -5.02
CA SER A 13 23.63 2.59 -6.41
C SER A 13 25.01 2.16 -6.91
N GLY A 14 25.12 0.91 -7.37
CA GLY A 14 26.33 0.38 -8.00
C GLY A 14 27.39 -0.15 -7.03
N VAL A 15 27.12 -0.14 -5.73
CA VAL A 15 28.03 -0.67 -4.71
C VAL A 15 27.86 -2.19 -4.59
N GLU A 16 28.98 -2.90 -4.42
CA GLU A 16 28.98 -4.34 -4.18
C GLU A 16 28.39 -4.68 -2.80
N TYR A 17 27.61 -5.75 -2.74
CA TYR A 17 27.01 -6.20 -1.48
C TYR A 17 28.07 -6.83 -0.58
N PRO A 18 28.11 -6.49 0.71
CA PRO A 18 29.02 -7.12 1.66
C PRO A 18 28.67 -8.60 1.87
N GLU A 19 29.66 -9.42 2.20
CA GLU A 19 29.49 -10.88 2.36
C GLU A 19 28.47 -11.25 3.45
N ASP A 20 28.37 -10.42 4.50
CA ASP A 20 27.43 -10.62 5.62
C ASP A 20 25.97 -10.35 5.24
N LEU A 21 25.71 -9.72 4.09
CA LEU A 21 24.36 -9.39 3.64
C LEU A 21 23.79 -10.51 2.78
N ASN A 22 22.79 -11.23 3.32
CA ASN A 22 22.04 -12.22 2.55
C ASN A 22 21.00 -11.58 1.60
N TYR A 23 21.48 -10.85 0.58
CA TYR A 23 20.64 -10.24 -0.45
C TYR A 23 19.96 -11.30 -1.33
N THR A 24 20.54 -12.49 -1.44
CA THR A 24 19.96 -13.63 -2.18
C THR A 24 18.63 -14.04 -1.58
N PHE A 25 18.54 -14.17 -0.24
CA PHE A 25 17.27 -14.49 0.41
C PHE A 25 16.21 -13.41 0.16
N MET A 26 16.58 -12.13 0.22
CA MET A 26 15.65 -11.02 -0.06
C MET A 26 15.11 -11.08 -1.49
N ARG A 27 15.97 -11.40 -2.47
CA ARG A 27 15.57 -11.60 -3.87
C ARG A 27 14.67 -12.82 -4.05
N VAL A 28 15.01 -13.96 -3.43
CA VAL A 28 14.19 -15.18 -3.51
C VAL A 28 12.81 -14.94 -2.89
N PHE A 29 12.73 -14.22 -1.77
CA PHE A 29 11.46 -13.86 -1.14
C PHE A 29 10.58 -13.04 -2.08
N LEU A 30 11.12 -12.00 -2.73
CA LEU A 30 10.35 -11.18 -3.67
C LEU A 30 10.04 -11.90 -4.99
N ALA A 31 10.98 -12.68 -5.50
CA ALA A 31 10.78 -13.54 -6.66
C ALA A 31 9.70 -14.60 -6.40
N SER A 32 9.48 -15.02 -5.15
CA SER A 32 8.41 -15.97 -4.82
C SER A 32 7.02 -15.39 -5.12
N PHE A 33 6.78 -14.10 -4.81
CA PHE A 33 5.54 -13.41 -5.19
C PHE A 33 5.36 -13.36 -6.71
N GLY A 34 6.45 -13.12 -7.44
CA GLY A 34 6.46 -13.17 -8.90
C GLY A 34 6.15 -14.56 -9.46
N ALA A 35 6.71 -15.61 -8.86
CA ALA A 35 6.48 -17.00 -9.26
C ALA A 35 5.02 -17.42 -9.09
N TRP A 36 4.33 -16.92 -8.06
CA TRP A 36 2.90 -17.18 -7.84
C TRP A 36 1.97 -16.49 -8.84
N MET A 37 2.44 -15.50 -9.61
CA MET A 37 1.60 -14.81 -10.59
C MET A 37 1.14 -15.75 -11.72
N ALA A 38 2.00 -16.66 -12.19
CA ALA A 38 1.65 -17.57 -13.28
C ALA A 38 0.57 -18.61 -12.89
N PRO A 39 0.64 -19.28 -11.72
CA PRO A 39 -0.46 -20.07 -11.19
C PRO A 39 -1.74 -19.26 -10.98
N LEU A 40 -1.65 -18.05 -10.43
CA LEU A 40 -2.82 -17.18 -10.23
C LEU A 40 -3.49 -16.81 -11.55
N ALA A 41 -2.71 -16.51 -12.60
CA ALA A 41 -3.22 -16.25 -13.93
C ALA A 41 -3.98 -17.47 -14.50
N TYR A 42 -3.42 -18.67 -14.29
CA TYR A 42 -4.05 -19.93 -14.70
C TYR A 42 -5.39 -20.15 -14.01
N PHE A 43 -5.44 -20.05 -12.69
CA PHE A 43 -6.69 -20.21 -11.93
C PHE A 43 -7.70 -19.11 -12.24
N THR A 44 -7.26 -17.87 -12.43
CA THR A 44 -8.15 -16.76 -12.83
C THR A 44 -8.79 -17.04 -14.19
N ALA A 45 -8.02 -17.56 -15.15
CA ALA A 45 -8.55 -17.91 -16.47
C ALA A 45 -9.53 -19.11 -16.41
N ILE A 46 -9.36 -20.05 -15.48
CA ILE A 46 -10.35 -21.11 -15.22
C ILE A 46 -11.65 -20.50 -14.68
N GLU A 47 -11.55 -19.59 -13.70
CA GLU A 47 -12.73 -18.94 -13.12
C GLU A 47 -13.46 -18.02 -14.11
N LEU A 48 -12.80 -17.59 -15.18
CA LEU A 48 -13.41 -16.83 -16.28
C LEU A 48 -14.02 -17.73 -17.38
N ASP A 49 -14.13 -19.04 -17.15
CA ASP A 49 -14.66 -20.04 -18.10
C ASP A 49 -13.93 -20.06 -19.46
N PHE A 50 -12.62 -19.77 -19.46
CA PHE A 50 -11.83 -19.86 -20.70
C PHE A 50 -11.64 -21.31 -21.13
N SER A 51 -11.55 -21.53 -22.45
CA SER A 51 -11.21 -22.86 -22.99
C SER A 51 -9.84 -23.31 -22.47
N ARG A 52 -9.66 -24.63 -22.27
CA ARG A 52 -8.39 -25.21 -21.78
C ARG A 52 -7.15 -24.70 -22.53
N ARG A 53 -7.26 -24.51 -23.85
CA ARG A 53 -6.17 -23.97 -24.68
C ARG A 53 -5.87 -22.50 -24.35
N ALA A 54 -6.91 -21.69 -24.17
CA ALA A 54 -6.76 -20.30 -23.76
C ALA A 54 -6.18 -20.15 -22.35
N THR A 55 -6.63 -20.97 -21.39
CA THR A 55 -6.07 -20.96 -20.02
C THR A 55 -4.56 -21.27 -20.00
N ILE A 56 -4.14 -22.28 -20.76
CA ILE A 56 -2.71 -22.61 -20.90
C ILE A 56 -1.98 -21.45 -21.58
N LEU A 57 -2.52 -20.88 -22.65
CA LEU A 57 -1.90 -19.76 -23.35
C LEU A 57 -1.70 -18.55 -22.43
N VAL A 58 -2.72 -18.13 -21.68
CA VAL A 58 -2.64 -17.01 -20.73
C VAL A 58 -1.57 -17.26 -19.66
N SER A 59 -1.54 -18.46 -19.08
CA SER A 59 -0.53 -18.81 -18.07
C SER A 59 0.90 -18.79 -18.64
N LEU A 60 1.09 -19.29 -19.87
CA LEU A 60 2.38 -19.24 -20.55
C LEU A 60 2.79 -17.80 -20.92
N MET A 61 1.85 -16.95 -21.32
CA MET A 61 2.11 -15.53 -21.59
C MET A 61 2.62 -14.82 -20.34
N VAL A 62 2.01 -15.05 -19.18
CA VAL A 62 2.46 -14.48 -17.91
C VAL A 62 3.80 -15.09 -17.45
N LEU A 63 3.99 -16.40 -17.62
CA LEU A 63 5.21 -17.10 -17.21
C LEU A 63 6.45 -16.67 -18.02
N PHE A 64 6.29 -16.47 -19.33
CA PHE A 64 7.38 -16.12 -20.23
C PHE A 64 7.50 -14.62 -20.51
N ASP A 65 6.77 -13.77 -19.78
CA ASP A 65 6.93 -12.32 -19.90
C ASP A 65 8.26 -11.87 -19.26
N MET A 66 9.16 -11.35 -20.10
CA MET A 66 10.48 -10.90 -19.67
C MET A 66 10.41 -9.71 -18.70
N SER A 67 9.39 -8.87 -18.79
CA SER A 67 9.18 -7.72 -17.89
C SER A 67 8.87 -8.21 -16.48
N TYR A 68 7.97 -9.20 -16.35
CA TYR A 68 7.62 -9.79 -15.05
C TYR A 68 8.79 -10.53 -14.42
N LEU A 69 9.56 -11.29 -15.21
CA LEU A 69 10.77 -11.97 -14.73
C LEU A 69 11.83 -10.97 -14.24
N THR A 70 11.99 -9.86 -14.95
CA THR A 70 13.00 -8.85 -14.60
C THR A 70 12.60 -8.09 -13.33
N ILE A 71 11.34 -7.65 -13.22
CA ILE A 71 10.88 -6.85 -12.08
C ILE A 71 10.75 -7.67 -10.79
N SER A 72 10.43 -8.97 -10.89
CA SER A 72 10.33 -9.87 -9.75
C SER A 72 11.68 -10.36 -9.22
N ARG A 73 12.74 -10.32 -10.02
CA ARG A 73 14.09 -10.78 -9.62
C ARG A 73 14.77 -9.84 -8.63
N PHE A 74 14.46 -8.55 -8.68
CA PHE A 74 15.12 -7.53 -7.87
C PHE A 74 14.36 -7.25 -6.57
N ILE A 75 14.99 -6.52 -5.65
CA ILE A 75 14.40 -6.16 -4.36
C ILE A 75 13.45 -4.96 -4.54
N LEU A 76 12.38 -5.13 -5.32
CA LEU A 76 11.37 -4.10 -5.57
C LEU A 76 10.01 -4.50 -4.99
N LEU A 77 9.30 -3.49 -4.50
CA LEU A 77 7.90 -3.58 -4.06
C LEU A 77 6.92 -3.89 -5.20
N ASP A 78 7.32 -3.68 -6.46
CA ASP A 78 6.45 -3.91 -7.61
C ASP A 78 6.09 -5.39 -7.78
N SER A 79 6.95 -6.31 -7.34
CA SER A 79 6.65 -7.75 -7.31
C SER A 79 5.46 -8.08 -6.40
N MET A 80 5.42 -7.48 -5.20
CA MET A 80 4.30 -7.59 -4.26
C MET A 80 3.05 -6.89 -4.80
N LEU A 81 3.21 -5.70 -5.40
CA LEU A 81 2.10 -4.96 -6.01
C LEU A 81 1.39 -5.79 -7.09
N LEU A 82 2.17 -6.39 -8.00
CA LEU A 82 1.63 -7.23 -9.06
C LEU A 82 0.95 -8.47 -8.48
N PHE A 83 1.57 -9.15 -7.51
CA PHE A 83 0.95 -10.30 -6.85
C PHE A 83 -0.40 -9.95 -6.20
N PHE A 84 -0.48 -8.86 -5.43
CA PHE A 84 -1.74 -8.44 -4.82
C PHE A 84 -2.77 -7.98 -5.86
N THR A 85 -2.33 -7.43 -6.99
CA THR A 85 -3.22 -7.09 -8.12
C THR A 85 -3.81 -8.37 -8.75
N PHE A 86 -2.98 -9.38 -9.02
CA PHE A 86 -3.43 -10.68 -9.56
C PHE A 86 -4.38 -11.39 -8.60
N THR A 87 -4.06 -11.42 -7.30
CA THR A 87 -4.96 -12.02 -6.30
C THR A 87 -6.26 -11.25 -6.15
N THR A 88 -6.24 -9.91 -6.26
CA THR A 88 -7.48 -9.09 -6.23
C THR A 88 -8.40 -9.46 -7.39
N VAL A 89 -7.88 -9.58 -8.61
CA VAL A 89 -8.67 -10.01 -9.78
C VAL A 89 -9.14 -11.45 -9.62
N PHE A 90 -8.29 -12.36 -9.13
CA PHE A 90 -8.66 -13.74 -8.89
C PHE A 90 -9.79 -13.89 -7.85
N PHE A 91 -9.71 -13.18 -6.72
CA PHE A 91 -10.75 -13.22 -5.70
C PHE A 91 -12.04 -12.57 -6.19
N LEU A 92 -11.94 -11.53 -7.04
CA LEU A 92 -13.09 -10.92 -7.71
C LEU A 92 -13.80 -11.92 -8.64
N THR A 93 -13.07 -12.69 -9.45
CA THR A 93 -13.68 -13.68 -10.35
C THR A 93 -14.33 -14.81 -9.56
N LYS A 94 -13.67 -15.30 -8.49
CA LYS A 94 -14.26 -16.25 -7.55
C LYS A 94 -15.55 -15.72 -6.90
N PHE A 95 -15.55 -14.45 -6.49
CA PHE A 95 -16.73 -13.80 -5.93
C PHE A 95 -17.86 -13.67 -6.97
N HIS A 96 -17.53 -13.31 -8.21
CA HIS A 96 -18.48 -13.24 -9.32
C HIS A 96 -19.15 -14.59 -9.61
N ASN A 97 -18.39 -15.69 -9.57
CA ASN A 97 -18.93 -17.02 -9.81
C ASN A 97 -19.93 -17.46 -8.72
N GLN A 98 -19.79 -16.92 -7.51
CA GLN A 98 -20.70 -17.19 -6.39
C GLN A 98 -21.93 -16.25 -6.36
N ARG A 99 -22.19 -15.48 -7.43
CA ARG A 99 -23.32 -14.54 -7.50
C ARG A 99 -24.69 -15.19 -7.29
N ASN A 100 -24.84 -16.45 -7.72
CA ASN A 100 -26.11 -17.19 -7.62
C ASN A 100 -26.38 -17.70 -6.19
N SER A 101 -25.36 -17.77 -5.34
CA SER A 101 -25.42 -18.27 -3.97
C SER A 101 -25.09 -17.16 -2.97
N ALA A 102 -25.80 -16.04 -3.11
CA ALA A 102 -25.66 -14.86 -2.26
C ALA A 102 -25.76 -15.20 -0.77
N PHE A 103 -24.89 -14.58 0.05
CA PHE A 103 -24.81 -14.76 1.51
C PHE A 103 -24.43 -16.17 1.99
N SER A 104 -24.01 -17.06 1.10
CA SER A 104 -23.37 -18.33 1.48
C SER A 104 -22.02 -18.11 2.18
N PHE A 105 -21.53 -19.14 2.87
CA PHE A 105 -20.21 -19.10 3.50
C PHE A 105 -19.11 -18.81 2.47
N GLU A 106 -19.16 -19.47 1.30
CA GLU A 106 -18.19 -19.24 0.22
C GLU A 106 -18.27 -17.80 -0.31
N TRP A 107 -19.47 -17.25 -0.49
CA TRP A 107 -19.64 -15.87 -0.93
C TRP A 107 -18.99 -14.87 0.02
N TRP A 108 -19.20 -15.03 1.33
CA TRP A 108 -18.54 -14.20 2.35
C TRP A 108 -17.03 -14.40 2.38
N PHE A 109 -16.56 -15.64 2.27
CA PHE A 109 -15.14 -15.96 2.25
C PHE A 109 -14.41 -15.24 1.10
N TRP A 110 -14.92 -15.34 -0.13
CA TRP A 110 -14.33 -14.67 -1.28
C TRP A 110 -14.44 -13.14 -1.22
N LEU A 111 -15.55 -12.62 -0.68
CA LEU A 111 -15.73 -11.18 -0.48
C LEU A 111 -14.71 -10.60 0.51
N ILE A 112 -14.50 -11.29 1.65
CA ILE A 112 -13.51 -10.89 2.66
C ILE A 112 -12.09 -11.00 2.09
N LEU A 113 -11.78 -12.06 1.34
CA LEU A 113 -10.47 -12.19 0.68
C LEU A 113 -10.23 -11.09 -0.35
N THR A 114 -11.25 -10.71 -1.13
CA THR A 114 -11.19 -9.59 -2.08
C THR A 114 -10.88 -8.30 -1.34
N GLY A 115 -11.62 -7.99 -0.27
CA GLY A 115 -11.37 -6.83 0.58
C GLY A 115 -9.99 -6.81 1.21
N THR A 116 -9.52 -7.97 1.68
CA THR A 116 -8.19 -8.12 2.27
C THR A 116 -7.10 -7.84 1.23
N SER A 117 -7.23 -8.37 0.02
CA SER A 117 -6.27 -8.13 -1.06
C SER A 117 -6.26 -6.67 -1.53
N ILE A 118 -7.42 -6.01 -1.58
CA ILE A 118 -7.52 -4.55 -1.84
C ILE A 118 -6.77 -3.74 -0.78
N GLY A 119 -6.92 -4.12 0.49
CA GLY A 119 -6.19 -3.49 1.60
C GLY A 119 -4.68 -3.65 1.43
N CYS A 120 -4.22 -4.87 1.11
CA CYS A 120 -2.82 -5.15 0.86
C CYS A 120 -2.27 -4.39 -0.35
N VAL A 121 -2.94 -4.39 -1.49
CA VAL A 121 -2.45 -3.76 -2.73
C VAL A 121 -2.31 -2.24 -2.56
N SER A 122 -3.29 -1.62 -1.88
CA SER A 122 -3.30 -0.19 -1.61
C SER A 122 -2.26 0.22 -0.56
N SER A 123 -1.92 -0.69 0.36
CA SER A 123 -0.85 -0.49 1.36
C SER A 123 0.55 -0.62 0.77
N VAL A 124 0.73 -1.41 -0.30
CA VAL A 124 2.02 -1.52 -1.00
C VAL A 124 2.32 -0.27 -1.82
N LYS A 125 1.37 0.18 -2.66
CA LYS A 125 1.54 1.35 -3.53
C LYS A 125 0.19 1.93 -3.91
N TRP A 126 0.08 3.26 -3.98
CA TRP A 126 -1.17 3.93 -4.38
C TRP A 126 -1.63 3.63 -5.81
N VAL A 127 -0.75 3.15 -6.69
CA VAL A 127 -1.14 2.60 -8.00
C VAL A 127 -2.15 1.44 -7.85
N GLY A 128 -2.11 0.73 -6.72
CA GLY A 128 -3.10 -0.29 -6.37
C GLY A 128 -4.54 0.21 -6.29
N LEU A 129 -4.76 1.53 -6.16
CA LEU A 129 -6.10 2.12 -6.23
C LEU A 129 -6.79 1.88 -7.57
N PHE A 130 -6.05 1.63 -8.66
CA PHE A 130 -6.66 1.22 -9.94
C PHE A 130 -7.28 -0.18 -9.87
N ALA A 131 -6.67 -1.11 -9.12
CA ALA A 131 -7.29 -2.41 -8.85
C ALA A 131 -8.53 -2.27 -7.96
N THR A 132 -8.47 -1.39 -6.95
CA THR A 132 -9.63 -1.03 -6.13
C THR A 132 -10.76 -0.43 -6.97
N ALA A 133 -10.42 0.45 -7.92
CA ALA A 133 -11.39 1.07 -8.82
C ALA A 133 -12.05 0.02 -9.73
N LEU A 134 -11.31 -0.95 -10.26
CA LEU A 134 -11.87 -2.06 -11.03
C LEU A 134 -12.93 -2.84 -10.22
N VAL A 135 -12.61 -3.22 -8.98
CA VAL A 135 -13.56 -3.91 -8.09
C VAL A 135 -14.73 -3.00 -7.73
N GLY A 136 -14.49 -1.71 -7.53
CA GLY A 136 -15.53 -0.72 -7.25
C GLY A 136 -16.52 -0.55 -8.40
N LEU A 137 -16.02 -0.43 -9.64
CA LEU A 137 -16.86 -0.35 -10.84
C LEU A 137 -17.69 -1.61 -11.03
N TYR A 138 -17.07 -2.79 -10.88
CA TYR A 138 -17.79 -4.07 -10.89
C TYR A 138 -18.86 -4.13 -9.80
N THR A 139 -18.56 -3.63 -8.60
CA THR A 139 -19.52 -3.63 -7.48
C THR A 139 -20.71 -2.71 -7.75
N ILE A 140 -20.48 -1.55 -8.36
CA ILE A 140 -21.54 -0.61 -8.74
C ILE A 140 -22.45 -1.27 -9.79
N ASP A 141 -21.87 -1.92 -10.80
CA ASP A 141 -22.61 -2.66 -11.82
C ASP A 141 -23.44 -3.80 -11.20
N ASP A 142 -22.84 -4.62 -10.33
CA ASP A 142 -23.52 -5.71 -9.62
C ASP A 142 -24.69 -5.23 -8.74
N LEU A 143 -24.54 -4.07 -8.08
CA LEU A 143 -25.59 -3.46 -7.27
C LEU A 143 -26.67 -2.79 -8.14
N TRP A 144 -26.32 -2.32 -9.33
CA TRP A 144 -27.25 -1.75 -10.30
C TRP A 144 -28.14 -2.84 -10.90
N GLU A 145 -27.57 -3.98 -11.31
CA GLU A 145 -28.36 -5.13 -11.78
C GLU A 145 -29.32 -5.64 -10.70
N LYS A 146 -28.85 -5.74 -9.45
CA LYS A 146 -29.70 -6.16 -8.31
C LYS A 146 -30.79 -5.17 -7.97
N PHE A 147 -30.59 -3.89 -8.27
CA PHE A 147 -31.64 -2.88 -8.12
C PHE A 147 -32.76 -3.06 -9.16
N GLY A 148 -32.40 -3.51 -10.37
CA GLY A 148 -33.36 -3.82 -11.43
C GLY A 148 -34.16 -5.11 -11.22
N ASP A 149 -33.71 -5.99 -10.33
CA ASP A 149 -34.40 -7.25 -10.01
C ASP A 149 -35.62 -7.02 -9.10
N LEU A 150 -36.80 -7.01 -9.72
CA LEU A 150 -38.09 -6.84 -9.02
C LEU A 150 -38.45 -8.03 -8.12
N SER A 151 -37.78 -9.17 -8.25
CA SER A 151 -38.04 -10.36 -7.42
C SER A 151 -37.31 -10.32 -6.08
N MET A 152 -36.29 -9.46 -5.94
CA MET A 152 -35.46 -9.39 -4.74
C MET A 152 -36.16 -8.64 -3.59
N PRO A 153 -36.22 -9.22 -2.38
CA PRO A 153 -36.69 -8.51 -1.20
C PRO A 153 -35.80 -7.29 -0.89
N LYS A 154 -36.40 -6.14 -0.57
CA LYS A 154 -35.68 -4.90 -0.23
C LYS A 154 -34.67 -5.09 0.91
N ILE A 155 -34.98 -5.98 1.86
CA ILE A 155 -34.09 -6.30 2.99
C ILE A 155 -32.80 -6.95 2.48
N ASP A 156 -32.89 -7.87 1.52
CA ASP A 156 -31.72 -8.57 0.98
C ASP A 156 -30.87 -7.63 0.11
N TYR A 157 -31.50 -6.69 -0.59
CA TYR A 157 -30.78 -5.61 -1.26
C TYR A 157 -29.98 -4.72 -0.28
N ILE A 158 -30.57 -4.35 0.86
CA ILE A 158 -29.86 -3.58 1.90
C ILE A 158 -28.72 -4.40 2.51
N LYS A 159 -28.94 -5.69 2.81
CA LYS A 159 -27.86 -6.58 3.29
C LYS A 159 -26.72 -6.64 2.29
N HIS A 160 -27.05 -6.65 1.00
CA HIS A 160 -26.07 -6.63 -0.07
C HIS A 160 -25.21 -5.37 -0.01
N TRP A 161 -25.79 -4.17 0.13
CA TRP A 161 -25.04 -2.93 0.35
C TRP A 161 -24.15 -2.98 1.58
N VAL A 162 -24.71 -3.37 2.72
CA VAL A 162 -23.98 -3.45 4.00
C VAL A 162 -22.77 -4.37 3.89
N ALA A 163 -22.94 -5.54 3.25
CA ALA A 163 -21.85 -6.49 3.05
C ALA A 163 -20.70 -5.92 2.21
N ARG A 164 -20.98 -5.20 1.10
CA ARG A 164 -19.90 -4.58 0.29
C ARG A 164 -19.25 -3.41 1.02
N ILE A 165 -20.01 -2.58 1.73
CA ILE A 165 -19.42 -1.46 2.49
C ILE A 165 -18.47 -2.00 3.58
N LEU A 166 -18.89 -3.04 4.32
CA LEU A 166 -18.05 -3.65 5.34
C LEU A 166 -16.78 -4.28 4.75
N CYS A 167 -16.93 -5.13 3.72
CA CYS A 167 -15.81 -5.92 3.21
C CYS A 167 -14.95 -5.20 2.17
N LEU A 168 -15.50 -4.30 1.36
CA LEU A 168 -14.77 -3.64 0.26
C LEU A 168 -14.40 -2.19 0.56
N ILE A 169 -14.83 -1.62 1.70
CA ILE A 169 -14.42 -0.28 2.13
C ILE A 169 -13.79 -0.34 3.53
N LEU A 170 -14.55 -0.74 4.55
CA LEU A 170 -14.09 -0.67 5.93
C LEU A 170 -12.94 -1.64 6.22
N LEU A 171 -13.02 -2.87 5.72
CA LEU A 171 -11.94 -3.85 5.86
C LEU A 171 -10.63 -3.41 5.17
N PRO A 172 -10.59 -3.04 3.88
CA PRO A 172 -9.38 -2.52 3.25
C PRO A 172 -8.82 -1.27 3.95
N ALA A 173 -9.69 -0.33 4.35
CA ALA A 173 -9.28 0.85 5.08
C ALA A 173 -8.64 0.50 6.43
N SER A 174 -9.18 -0.50 7.14
CA SER A 174 -8.59 -0.99 8.40
C SER A 174 -7.21 -1.60 8.20
N ILE A 175 -6.97 -2.36 7.12
CA ILE A 175 -5.67 -2.94 6.79
C ILE A 175 -4.66 -1.84 6.43
N TYR A 176 -5.11 -0.83 5.69
CA TYR A 176 -4.28 0.33 5.36
C TYR A 176 -3.86 1.09 6.63
N VAL A 177 -4.81 1.44 7.50
CA VAL A 177 -4.53 2.11 8.78
C VAL A 177 -3.63 1.24 9.66
N LEU A 178 -3.90 -0.06 9.76
CA LEU A 178 -3.07 -1.01 10.51
C LEU A 178 -1.62 -1.02 10.01
N SER A 179 -1.41 -0.94 8.69
CA SER A 179 -0.07 -0.88 8.10
C SER A 179 0.69 0.39 8.53
N PHE A 180 0.01 1.53 8.62
CA PHE A 180 0.59 2.77 9.16
C PHE A 180 0.83 2.71 10.67
N VAL A 181 -0.09 2.10 11.43
CA VAL A 181 0.10 1.89 12.87
C VAL A 181 1.33 1.04 13.12
N LEU A 182 1.50 -0.07 12.39
CA LEU A 182 2.69 -0.91 12.48
C LEU A 182 3.95 -0.16 12.01
N HIS A 183 3.87 0.63 10.93
CA HIS A 183 4.98 1.45 10.47
C HIS A 183 5.50 2.40 11.55
N PHE A 184 4.60 3.16 12.19
CA PHE A 184 4.97 4.09 13.27
C PHE A 184 5.37 3.39 14.57
N ALA A 185 4.81 2.22 14.88
CA ALA A 185 5.20 1.44 16.04
C ALA A 185 6.60 0.82 15.91
N ILE A 186 6.97 0.40 14.70
CA ILE A 186 8.28 -0.21 14.42
C ILE A 186 9.37 0.86 14.28
N LEU A 187 9.08 1.97 13.58
CA LEU A 187 10.03 3.06 13.36
C LEU A 187 9.89 4.17 14.42
N HIS A 188 10.31 3.87 15.65
CA HIS A 188 10.25 4.82 16.77
C HIS A 188 11.53 5.66 16.95
N ASN A 189 12.55 5.48 16.11
CA ASN A 189 13.83 6.21 16.20
C ASN A 189 13.88 7.32 15.15
N SER A 190 14.49 8.46 15.51
CA SER A 190 14.79 9.56 14.60
C SER A 190 15.76 9.13 13.49
N GLY A 191 15.58 9.71 12.30
CA GLY A 191 16.37 9.40 11.11
C GLY A 191 16.23 10.52 10.07
N PRO A 192 17.01 10.50 8.97
CA PRO A 192 17.16 11.65 8.06
C PRO A 192 15.86 12.14 7.39
N GLY A 193 14.82 11.30 7.36
CA GLY A 193 13.51 11.65 6.78
C GLY A 193 12.52 12.31 7.75
N ASP A 194 12.82 12.39 9.04
CA ASP A 194 11.88 12.93 10.03
C ASP A 194 11.67 14.45 9.91
N ALA A 195 12.60 15.17 9.27
CA ALA A 195 12.55 16.61 9.03
C ALA A 195 11.28 17.06 8.29
N GLN A 196 10.66 16.17 7.51
CA GLN A 196 9.39 16.44 6.79
C GLN A 196 8.15 16.37 7.68
N MET A 197 8.28 15.82 8.90
CA MET A 197 7.19 15.67 9.85
C MET A 197 7.00 16.93 10.72
N SER A 198 5.84 17.02 11.36
CA SER A 198 5.58 18.07 12.35
C SER A 198 6.55 17.95 13.52
N SER A 199 6.90 19.07 14.14
CA SER A 199 7.80 19.07 15.31
C SER A 199 7.22 18.31 16.50
N LEU A 200 5.89 18.27 16.63
CA LEU A 200 5.21 17.46 17.64
C LEU A 200 5.41 15.95 17.39
N PHE A 201 5.30 15.52 16.13
CA PHE A 201 5.58 14.13 15.76
C PHE A 201 7.06 13.78 15.98
N GLN A 202 7.97 14.67 15.57
CA GLN A 202 9.40 14.51 15.82
C GLN A 202 9.68 14.34 17.32
N ALA A 203 9.10 15.17 18.19
CA ALA A 203 9.28 15.06 19.64
C ALA A 203 8.86 13.70 20.24
N GLY A 204 8.02 12.93 19.54
CA GLY A 204 7.64 11.56 19.93
C GLY A 204 8.63 10.47 19.51
N LEU A 205 9.63 10.79 18.67
CA LEU A 205 10.68 9.86 18.24
C LEU A 205 11.86 9.86 19.22
N ASN A 206 12.47 8.69 19.41
CA ASN A 206 13.68 8.56 20.22
C ASN A 206 14.90 9.12 19.48
N GLY A 207 15.76 9.85 20.20
CA GLY A 207 17.05 10.34 19.69
C GLY A 207 17.06 11.78 19.18
N ASN A 208 16.02 12.57 19.45
CA ASN A 208 16.06 14.03 19.25
C ASN A 208 15.90 14.79 20.57
N SER A 209 16.31 16.06 20.55
CA SER A 209 16.19 16.99 21.68
C SER A 209 14.90 17.82 21.65
N PHE A 210 13.94 17.50 20.76
CA PHE A 210 12.72 18.30 20.65
C PHE A 210 11.81 18.15 21.88
N SER A 211 11.87 16.99 22.54
CA SER A 211 11.14 16.70 23.79
C SER A 211 11.62 17.51 24.99
N GLU A 212 12.84 18.06 24.94
CA GLU A 212 13.42 18.88 26.02
C GLU A 212 12.95 20.34 25.97
N ASN A 213 12.30 20.76 24.88
CA ASN A 213 11.83 22.13 24.75
C ASN A 213 10.61 22.40 25.63
N PRO A 214 10.59 23.52 26.38
CA PRO A 214 9.45 23.89 27.21
C PRO A 214 8.23 24.20 26.34
N ILE A 215 7.06 23.75 26.78
CA ILE A 215 5.76 23.99 26.11
C ILE A 215 5.31 25.45 26.29
N GLU A 216 5.65 26.05 27.44
CA GLU A 216 5.28 27.41 27.79
C GLU A 216 6.42 28.39 27.51
N LEU A 217 6.07 29.56 26.99
CA LEU A 217 7.01 30.62 26.63
C LEU A 217 6.93 31.77 27.62
N ALA A 218 8.08 32.21 28.14
CA ALA A 218 8.20 33.39 28.98
C ALA A 218 8.79 34.57 28.19
N TYR A 219 8.49 35.80 28.61
CA TYR A 219 9.10 36.99 28.04
C TYR A 219 10.63 36.96 28.20
N GLY A 220 11.36 37.28 27.13
CA GLY A 220 12.83 37.20 27.08
C GLY A 220 13.39 35.83 26.71
N SER A 221 12.53 34.83 26.44
CA SER A 221 12.97 33.51 25.97
C SER A 221 13.56 33.60 24.56
N LYS A 222 14.65 32.87 24.32
CA LYS A 222 15.20 32.65 22.98
C LYS A 222 14.40 31.54 22.31
N ILE A 223 13.68 31.90 21.26
CA ILE A 223 12.81 30.97 20.53
C ILE A 223 13.26 30.83 19.08
N THR A 224 12.92 29.69 18.49
CA THR A 224 13.04 29.46 17.05
C THR A 224 11.64 29.27 16.49
N LEU A 225 11.22 30.14 15.58
CA LEU A 225 9.91 30.06 14.95
C LEU A 225 9.95 29.12 13.74
N LYS A 226 9.05 28.15 13.69
CA LYS A 226 8.88 27.24 12.55
C LYS A 226 7.55 27.52 11.86
N ASN A 227 7.56 27.59 10.54
CA ASN A 227 6.33 27.70 9.76
C ASN A 227 5.53 26.38 9.84
N MET A 228 4.22 26.48 10.08
CA MET A 228 3.31 25.33 10.10
C MET A 228 2.95 24.80 8.70
N GLY A 229 3.29 25.54 7.64
CA GLY A 229 3.09 25.10 6.25
C GLY A 229 3.89 23.84 5.89
N TYR A 230 3.48 23.18 4.81
CA TYR A 230 4.14 21.96 4.31
C TYR A 230 5.60 22.25 3.93
N GLY A 231 6.55 21.47 4.50
CA GLY A 231 7.98 21.74 4.32
C GLY A 231 8.46 23.04 4.99
N GLY A 232 7.73 23.54 5.97
CA GLY A 232 7.99 24.82 6.63
C GLY A 232 9.39 24.90 7.25
N GLY A 233 10.19 25.82 6.73
CA GLY A 233 11.50 26.16 7.27
C GLY A 233 11.41 26.93 8.60
N LEU A 234 12.58 27.11 9.21
CA LEU A 234 12.75 27.96 10.38
C LEU A 234 12.88 29.42 9.95
N LEU A 235 12.37 30.35 10.77
CA LEU A 235 12.66 31.76 10.61
C LEU A 235 14.17 31.94 10.81
N HIS A 236 14.84 32.40 9.77
CA HIS A 236 16.28 32.57 9.73
C HIS A 236 16.59 34.01 9.33
N SER A 237 17.61 34.58 9.97
CA SER A 237 18.21 35.84 9.54
C SER A 237 19.72 35.71 9.62
N HIS A 238 20.41 36.30 8.65
CA HIS A 238 21.86 36.22 8.49
C HIS A 238 22.44 37.60 8.14
N VAL A 239 23.76 37.74 8.13
CA VAL A 239 24.42 39.07 8.09
C VAL A 239 24.29 39.76 6.72
N GLN A 240 23.93 39.01 5.68
CA GLN A 240 23.80 39.50 4.32
C GLN A 240 22.57 40.41 4.15
N THR A 241 22.68 41.40 3.26
CA THR A 241 21.61 42.33 2.89
C THR A 241 20.98 41.97 1.55
N TYR A 242 19.74 42.39 1.31
CA TYR A 242 19.08 42.15 0.03
C TYR A 242 19.80 42.89 -1.12
N PRO A 243 20.01 42.25 -2.28
CA PRO A 243 20.73 42.86 -3.41
C PRO A 243 19.92 43.93 -4.15
N LYS A 244 18.61 44.06 -3.86
CA LYS A 244 17.68 45.04 -4.44
C LYS A 244 16.62 45.40 -3.41
N GLY A 245 16.03 46.58 -3.53
CA GLY A 245 14.96 47.06 -2.64
C GLY A 245 15.52 47.99 -1.57
N SER A 246 15.16 47.79 -0.30
CA SER A 246 15.63 48.60 0.82
C SER A 246 17.04 48.27 1.31
N GLU A 247 17.68 47.24 0.73
CA GLU A 247 19.01 46.73 1.13
C GLU A 247 19.13 46.40 2.63
N GLN A 248 18.00 46.10 3.28
CA GLN A 248 17.96 45.66 4.68
C GLN A 248 18.46 44.22 4.83
N GLN A 249 18.64 43.79 6.09
CA GLN A 249 19.05 42.45 6.44
C GLN A 249 18.06 41.39 5.92
N GLN A 250 18.59 40.29 5.41
CA GLN A 250 17.83 39.13 4.95
C GLN A 250 17.39 38.20 6.09
#